data_AF-A0A8S3GA30-F1
#
_entry.id   AF-A0A8S3GA30-F1
#
_cell.length_a   1.000
_cell.length_b   1.000
_cell.length_c   1.000
_cell.angle_alpha   90.00
_cell.angle_beta   90.00
_cell.angle_gamma   90.00
#
_symmetry.space_group_name_H-M   'P 1'
#
loop_
_entity.id
_entity.type
_entity.pdbx_description
1 polymer ?
#
loop_
_entity_poly.entity_id
_entity_poly.type
_entity_poly.pdbx_seq_one_letter_code
_entity_poly.pdbx_strand_id
1 'polypeptide(L)'
;MTIHRSWSKIFKISRISEYWNWLENSFVENIRAQEWYNGQPPSNLSGYINDRSNRLIGWATMRQLRIKPDSCKIEKPVQYLFAHCYDDYSFFNEEKQSFQPGWRNNQTSSSFNSVINRAFTYQTSDELNSSIYVGKHETYNSGGYAYEFRGRLSDLQSNLSELY
;
A
#
# COMPACT_ATOMS: atom_id res chain seq x y z
N MET A 1 -14.82 -16.30 23.41
CA MET A 1 -14.89 -15.78 22.02
C MET A 1 -13.99 -14.55 21.95
N THR A 2 -12.71 -14.75 21.63
CA THR A 2 -11.71 -13.69 21.71
C THR A 2 -11.72 -12.94 20.38
N ILE A 3 -12.32 -11.74 20.36
CA ILE A 3 -12.18 -10.84 19.21
C ILE A 3 -10.68 -10.62 19.01
N HIS A 4 -10.16 -11.04 17.86
CA HIS A 4 -8.75 -10.88 17.51
C HIS A 4 -8.33 -9.42 17.73
N ARG A 5 -7.45 -9.18 18.72
CA ARG A 5 -6.91 -7.85 19.08
C ARG A 5 -6.32 -7.07 17.90
N SER A 6 -5.99 -7.75 16.81
CA SER A 6 -5.48 -7.20 15.54
C SER A 6 -6.37 -6.09 14.95
N TRP A 7 -7.70 -6.27 14.94
CA TRP A 7 -8.62 -5.33 14.30
C TRP A 7 -8.81 -4.02 15.07
N SER A 8 -8.59 -4.02 16.39
CA SER A 8 -8.70 -2.80 17.21
C SER A 8 -7.57 -1.79 16.95
N LYS A 9 -6.47 -2.24 16.33
CA LYS A 9 -5.27 -1.42 16.09
C LYS A 9 -5.46 -0.45 14.92
N ILE A 10 -6.10 -0.88 13.81
CA ILE A 10 -6.26 -0.02 12.63
C ILE A 10 -7.09 1.24 12.91
N PHE A 11 -8.12 1.13 13.74
CA PHE A 11 -8.98 2.26 14.10
C PHE A 11 -8.32 3.29 15.03
N LYS A 12 -7.10 3.02 15.50
CA LYS A 12 -6.33 3.92 16.39
C LYS A 12 -5.04 4.43 15.75
N ILE A 13 -4.82 4.17 14.46
CA ILE A 13 -3.63 4.65 13.74
C ILE A 13 -3.68 6.17 13.64
N SER A 14 -2.59 6.80 14.05
CA SER A 14 -2.41 8.25 14.02
C SER A 14 -1.16 8.69 13.26
N ARG A 15 -0.20 7.77 13.04
CA ARG A 15 1.08 8.04 12.38
C ARG A 15 1.31 7.10 11.20
N ILE A 16 2.06 7.57 10.20
CA ILE A 16 2.46 6.75 9.04
C ILE A 16 3.24 5.50 9.47
N SER A 17 4.14 5.64 10.46
CA SER A 17 4.88 4.50 11.01
C SER A 17 3.99 3.45 11.67
N GLU A 18 2.89 3.87 12.30
CA GLU A 18 1.92 2.95 12.89
C GLU A 18 1.12 2.19 11.82
N TYR A 19 0.84 2.84 10.69
CA TYR A 19 0.22 2.19 9.54
C TYR A 19 1.11 1.09 8.96
N TRP A 20 2.38 1.37 8.67
CA TRP A 20 3.30 0.35 8.15
C TRP A 20 3.51 -0.80 9.15
N ASN A 21 3.68 -0.48 10.44
CA ASN A 21 3.77 -1.49 11.48
C ASN A 21 2.51 -2.37 11.57
N TRP A 22 1.30 -1.80 11.41
CA TRP A 22 0.07 -2.58 11.34
C TRP A 22 0.02 -3.44 10.07
N LEU A 23 0.46 -2.92 8.93
CA LEU A 23 0.45 -3.64 7.66
C LEU A 23 1.36 -4.87 7.73
N GLU A 24 2.59 -4.69 8.23
CA GLU A 24 3.60 -5.74 8.38
C GLU A 24 3.21 -6.78 9.44
N ASN A 25 2.89 -6.32 10.65
CA ASN A 25 2.78 -7.19 11.84
C ASN A 25 1.34 -7.57 12.19
N SER A 26 0.37 -7.22 11.36
CA SER A 26 -1.03 -7.60 11.60
C SER A 26 -1.72 -7.95 10.29
N PHE A 27 -1.72 -7.07 9.29
CA PHE A 27 -2.42 -7.38 8.03
C PHE A 27 -1.81 -8.57 7.30
N VAL A 28 -0.49 -8.56 7.02
CA VAL A 28 0.19 -9.61 6.25
C VAL A 28 0.08 -10.99 6.90
N GLU A 29 0.22 -11.06 8.23
CA GLU A 29 0.03 -12.32 8.96
C GLU A 29 -1.41 -12.85 8.86
N ASN A 30 -2.41 -11.96 8.82
CA ASN A 30 -3.82 -12.37 8.80
C ASN A 30 -4.31 -12.81 7.41
N ILE A 31 -3.67 -12.38 6.32
CA ILE A 31 -4.07 -12.77 4.95
C ILE A 31 -3.48 -14.11 4.48
N ARG A 32 -2.76 -14.84 5.36
CA ARG A 32 -2.23 -16.19 5.10
C ARG A 32 -2.44 -17.07 6.32
N ALA A 33 -2.79 -18.35 6.09
CA ALA A 33 -2.81 -19.35 7.14
C ALA A 33 -1.42 -19.46 7.79
N GLN A 34 -1.36 -19.30 9.11
CA GLN A 34 -0.14 -19.45 9.90
C GLN A 34 0.01 -20.87 10.45
N GLU A 35 1.21 -21.19 10.92
CA GLU A 35 1.51 -22.43 11.65
C GLU A 35 0.52 -22.68 12.79
N TRP A 36 0.27 -23.96 13.05
CA TRP A 36 -0.55 -24.40 14.18
C TRP A 36 0.15 -24.10 15.51
N TYR A 37 -0.60 -24.17 16.61
CA TYR A 37 -0.07 -23.93 17.96
C TYR A 37 1.09 -24.87 18.36
N ASN A 38 1.22 -26.01 17.67
CA ASN A 38 2.27 -27.00 17.85
C ASN A 38 3.46 -26.81 16.86
N GLY A 39 3.53 -25.67 16.16
CA GLY A 39 4.58 -25.37 15.18
C GLY A 39 4.48 -26.16 13.87
N GLN A 40 3.38 -26.90 13.65
CA GLN A 40 3.19 -27.61 12.39
C GLN A 40 2.74 -26.66 11.29
N PRO A 41 3.23 -26.85 10.04
CA PRO A 41 2.80 -26.04 8.93
C PRO A 41 1.30 -26.24 8.65
N PRO A 42 0.61 -25.23 8.11
CA PRO A 42 -0.82 -25.31 7.77
C PRO A 42 -1.02 -26.09 6.47
N SER A 43 -0.68 -27.39 6.48
CA SER A 43 -0.82 -28.30 5.34
C SER A 43 -2.28 -28.33 4.85
N ASN A 44 -2.46 -28.34 3.53
CA ASN A 44 -3.76 -28.29 2.85
C ASN A 44 -4.60 -27.02 3.07
N LEU A 45 -4.02 -25.96 3.65
CA LEU A 45 -4.67 -24.66 3.83
C LEU A 45 -4.12 -23.58 2.87
N SER A 46 -3.62 -23.99 1.70
CA SER A 46 -3.18 -23.05 0.67
C SER A 46 -4.34 -22.15 0.23
N GLY A 47 -4.14 -20.84 0.31
CA GLY A 47 -5.15 -19.83 0.01
C GLY A 47 -6.14 -19.55 1.14
N TYR A 48 -6.02 -20.19 2.31
CA TYR A 48 -6.80 -19.79 3.49
C TYR A 48 -6.16 -18.58 4.18
N ILE A 49 -7.01 -17.75 4.78
CA ILE A 49 -6.56 -16.69 5.69
C ILE A 49 -6.27 -17.29 7.08
N ASN A 50 -5.75 -16.47 8.00
CA ASN A 50 -5.25 -16.97 9.28
C ASN A 50 -6.33 -17.56 10.21
N ASP A 51 -7.61 -17.36 9.92
CA ASP A 51 -8.69 -18.04 10.66
C ASP A 51 -8.84 -19.54 10.30
N ARG A 52 -8.11 -20.00 9.27
CA ARG A 52 -8.06 -21.39 8.77
C ARG A 52 -9.44 -21.94 8.34
N SER A 53 -10.41 -21.07 8.16
CA SER A 53 -11.81 -21.41 7.87
C SER A 53 -12.29 -20.73 6.60
N ASN A 54 -11.81 -19.52 6.32
CA ASN A 54 -12.14 -18.76 5.14
C ASN A 54 -11.01 -18.78 4.11
N ARG A 55 -11.37 -18.87 2.84
CA ARG A 55 -10.44 -18.86 1.71
C ARG A 55 -10.38 -17.48 1.08
N LEU A 56 -9.16 -16.97 0.91
CA LEU A 56 -8.89 -15.77 0.12
C LEU A 56 -9.01 -16.11 -1.37
N ILE A 57 -9.90 -15.41 -2.08
CA ILE A 57 -10.01 -15.50 -3.54
C ILE A 57 -9.11 -14.43 -4.15
N GLY A 58 -8.14 -14.84 -4.95
CA GLY A 58 -7.15 -13.93 -5.53
C GLY A 58 -6.10 -13.49 -4.51
N TRP A 59 -5.93 -12.18 -4.35
CA TRP A 59 -5.01 -11.55 -3.42
C TRP A 59 -5.58 -10.22 -2.94
N ALA A 60 -5.06 -9.72 -1.81
CA ALA A 60 -5.31 -8.35 -1.42
C ALA A 60 -4.47 -7.39 -2.28
N THR A 61 -4.94 -6.15 -2.43
CA THR A 61 -4.24 -5.09 -3.15
C THR A 61 -4.25 -3.82 -2.32
N MET A 62 -3.09 -3.18 -2.19
CA MET A 62 -2.96 -1.82 -1.64
C MET A 62 -2.79 -0.86 -2.82
N ARG A 63 -3.61 0.19 -2.88
CA ARG A 63 -3.53 1.23 -3.91
C ARG A 63 -3.27 2.58 -3.25
N GLN A 64 -2.33 3.33 -3.79
CA GLN A 64 -1.95 4.66 -3.35
C GLN A 64 -2.18 5.68 -4.46
N LEU A 65 -2.73 6.83 -4.09
CA LEU A 65 -2.76 8.04 -4.92
C LEU A 65 -1.73 9.04 -4.39
N ARG A 66 -1.22 9.88 -5.28
CA ARG A 66 -0.25 10.92 -4.95
C ARG A 66 -0.64 12.23 -5.61
N ILE A 67 -0.10 13.32 -5.08
CA ILE A 67 -0.33 14.68 -5.56
C ILE A 67 1.00 15.19 -6.13
N LYS A 68 0.92 15.91 -7.23
CA LYS A 68 2.10 16.53 -7.86
C LYS A 68 2.76 17.50 -6.89
N PRO A 69 4.10 17.57 -6.87
CA PRO A 69 4.78 18.63 -6.15
C PRO A 69 4.38 20.00 -6.73
N ASP A 70 4.38 21.02 -5.88
CA ASP A 70 4.10 22.42 -6.23
C ASP A 70 2.69 22.64 -6.78
N SER A 71 1.73 21.84 -6.31
CA SER A 71 0.31 21.97 -6.67
C SER A 71 -0.38 23.16 -6.02
N CYS A 72 0.28 23.86 -5.11
CA CYS A 72 -0.18 25.06 -4.41
C CYS A 72 0.82 26.22 -4.59
N LYS A 73 0.40 27.41 -4.16
CA LYS A 73 1.26 28.59 -4.18
C LYS A 73 1.80 28.89 -2.78
N ILE A 74 3.12 28.83 -2.64
CA ILE A 74 3.80 29.26 -1.41
C ILE A 74 4.00 30.78 -1.47
N GLU A 75 3.65 31.48 -0.39
CA GLU A 75 3.84 32.92 -0.33
C GLU A 75 5.33 33.28 -0.22
N LYS A 76 5.75 34.31 -0.96
CA LYS A 76 7.15 34.73 -1.09
C LYS A 76 7.91 34.84 0.25
N PRO A 77 7.32 35.40 1.33
CA PRO A 77 8.03 35.55 2.60
C PRO A 77 8.45 34.24 3.27
N VAL A 78 7.81 33.11 2.93
CA VAL A 78 8.09 31.79 3.55
C VAL A 78 8.61 30.78 2.54
N GLN A 79 8.76 31.16 1.28
CA GLN A 79 9.17 30.25 0.21
C GLN A 79 10.53 29.59 0.47
N TYR A 80 11.45 30.25 1.18
CA TYR A 80 12.76 29.69 1.53
C TYR A 80 12.70 28.55 2.56
N LEU A 81 11.57 28.36 3.26
CA LEU A 81 11.39 27.32 4.28
C LEU A 81 10.95 25.98 3.71
N PHE A 82 10.40 25.96 2.49
CA PHE A 82 9.73 24.79 1.93
C PHE A 82 10.25 24.50 0.54
N ALA A 83 10.72 23.27 0.30
CA ALA A 83 11.19 22.84 -1.01
C ALA A 83 10.02 22.62 -1.99
N HIS A 84 8.91 22.07 -1.50
CA HIS A 84 7.70 21.80 -2.25
C HIS A 84 6.47 22.06 -1.38
N CYS A 85 5.34 22.27 -2.03
CA CYS A 85 4.04 22.22 -1.36
C CYS A 85 3.10 21.24 -2.06
N TYR A 86 2.15 20.70 -1.28
CA TYR A 86 1.13 19.78 -1.75
C TYR A 86 -0.22 20.33 -1.29
N ASP A 87 -1.14 20.45 -2.22
CA ASP A 87 -2.52 20.90 -1.98
C ASP A 87 -3.40 19.70 -1.63
N ASP A 88 -4.67 19.93 -1.33
CA ASP A 88 -5.66 18.87 -1.18
C ASP A 88 -5.84 18.08 -2.48
N TYR A 89 -6.24 16.81 -2.37
CA TYR A 89 -6.40 15.95 -3.53
C TYR A 89 -7.49 16.44 -4.47
N SER A 90 -7.19 16.46 -5.76
CA SER A 90 -8.16 16.62 -6.85
C SER A 90 -7.73 15.80 -8.07
N PHE A 91 -8.66 15.57 -9.00
CA PHE A 91 -8.33 14.88 -10.25
C PHE A 91 -7.31 15.65 -11.12
N PHE A 92 -7.17 16.96 -10.92
CA PHE A 92 -6.29 17.83 -11.71
C PHE A 92 -4.84 17.81 -11.21
N ASN A 93 -4.64 17.75 -9.90
CA ASN A 93 -3.32 17.72 -9.27
C ASN A 93 -2.82 16.31 -8.92
N GLU A 94 -3.57 15.26 -9.25
CA GLU A 94 -3.12 13.87 -9.13
C GLU A 94 -1.81 13.62 -9.91
N GLU A 95 -0.85 13.01 -9.24
CA GLU A 95 0.41 12.57 -9.80
C GLU A 95 0.24 11.23 -10.53
N LYS A 96 0.71 11.19 -11.79
CA LYS A 96 0.55 10.05 -12.71
C LYS A 96 1.87 9.62 -13.34
N GLN A 97 2.99 10.24 -12.97
CA GLN A 97 4.31 9.83 -13.42
C GLN A 97 4.72 8.49 -12.79
N SER A 98 5.44 7.66 -13.54
CA SER A 98 6.04 6.44 -12.98
C SER A 98 7.37 6.76 -12.31
N PHE A 99 7.60 6.16 -11.14
CA PHE A 99 8.80 6.35 -10.32
C PHE A 99 9.60 5.05 -10.21
N GLN A 100 10.86 5.20 -9.84
CA GLN A 100 11.65 4.10 -9.28
C GLN A 100 11.27 3.88 -7.80
N PRO A 101 11.51 2.68 -7.25
CA PRO A 101 11.30 2.40 -5.83
C PRO A 101 11.90 3.45 -4.91
N GLY A 102 11.12 3.84 -3.90
CA GLY A 102 11.39 4.99 -3.04
C GLY A 102 11.01 6.35 -3.65
N TRP A 103 10.07 6.38 -4.61
CA TRP A 103 9.56 7.61 -5.24
C TRP A 103 10.64 8.45 -5.93
N ARG A 104 11.61 7.80 -6.56
CA ARG A 104 12.74 8.47 -7.22
C ARG A 104 12.47 8.69 -8.71
N ASN A 105 12.82 9.87 -9.21
CA ASN A 105 12.65 10.25 -10.62
C ASN A 105 13.76 9.70 -11.52
N ASN A 106 14.96 9.45 -10.98
CA ASN A 106 16.13 9.12 -11.77
C ASN A 106 16.26 7.60 -11.93
N GLN A 107 16.56 7.17 -13.16
CA GLN A 107 16.92 5.79 -13.46
C GLN A 107 18.35 5.53 -12.97
N THR A 108 18.50 5.18 -11.70
CA THR A 108 19.73 4.51 -11.25
C THR A 108 19.70 3.08 -11.79
N SER A 109 20.84 2.55 -12.24
CA SER A 109 21.00 1.20 -12.83
C SER A 109 20.76 0.03 -11.84
N SER A 110 20.03 0.28 -10.76
CA SER A 110 19.63 -0.68 -9.75
C SER A 110 18.48 -1.54 -10.29
N SER A 111 18.75 -2.83 -10.45
CA SER A 111 17.73 -3.83 -10.80
C SER A 111 16.87 -4.11 -9.58
N PHE A 112 15.68 -3.50 -9.53
CA PHE A 112 14.67 -3.84 -8.52
C PHE A 112 13.80 -5.01 -8.98
N ASN A 113 13.21 -5.71 -8.02
CA ASN A 113 12.19 -6.73 -8.27
C ASN A 113 11.04 -6.14 -9.11
N SER A 114 10.57 -6.87 -10.13
CA SER A 114 9.48 -6.43 -11.00
C SER A 114 8.18 -6.12 -10.25
N VAL A 115 7.89 -6.85 -9.18
CA VAL A 115 6.72 -6.60 -8.31
C VAL A 115 6.84 -5.25 -7.61
N ILE A 116 8.02 -4.94 -7.09
CA ILE A 116 8.30 -3.66 -6.42
C ILE A 116 8.25 -2.53 -7.45
N ASN A 117 8.91 -2.67 -8.59
CA ASN A 117 8.83 -1.67 -9.67
C ASN A 117 7.40 -1.38 -10.11
N ARG A 118 6.54 -2.41 -10.21
CA ARG A 118 5.14 -2.21 -10.59
C ARG A 118 4.39 -1.37 -9.57
N ALA A 119 4.72 -1.50 -8.28
CA ALA A 119 4.12 -0.70 -7.21
C ALA A 119 4.45 0.80 -7.27
N PHE A 120 5.51 1.19 -7.99
CA PHE A 120 5.87 2.60 -8.20
C PHE A 120 5.54 3.10 -9.62
N THR A 121 4.93 2.25 -10.44
CA THR A 121 4.47 2.60 -11.79
C THR A 121 3.00 2.99 -11.74
N TYR A 122 2.63 4.16 -12.27
CA TYR A 122 1.23 4.56 -12.30
C TYR A 122 0.43 3.64 -13.23
N GLN A 123 -0.77 3.26 -12.79
CA GLN A 123 -1.71 2.43 -13.54
C GLN A 123 -3.03 3.18 -13.73
N THR A 124 -3.58 3.08 -14.93
CA THR A 124 -4.89 3.65 -15.26
C THR A 124 -6.04 2.83 -14.65
N SER A 125 -7.25 3.41 -14.68
CA SER A 125 -8.49 2.75 -14.25
C SER A 125 -8.68 1.38 -14.88
N ASP A 126 -8.44 1.30 -16.19
CA ASP A 126 -8.65 0.11 -17.00
C ASP A 126 -7.61 -0.95 -16.70
N GLU A 127 -6.34 -0.57 -16.51
CA GLU A 127 -5.29 -1.50 -16.10
C GLU A 127 -5.54 -2.11 -14.72
N LEU A 128 -6.14 -1.35 -13.81
CA LEU A 128 -6.48 -1.81 -12.46
C LEU A 128 -7.87 -2.48 -12.38
N ASN A 129 -8.68 -2.41 -13.43
CA ASN A 129 -10.11 -2.79 -13.40
C ASN A 129 -10.84 -2.24 -12.16
N SER A 130 -10.60 -0.96 -11.87
CA SER A 130 -11.09 -0.32 -10.65
C SER A 130 -12.04 0.82 -10.97
N SER A 131 -12.85 1.20 -9.99
CA SER A 131 -13.81 2.29 -10.11
C SER A 131 -13.54 3.38 -9.09
N ILE A 132 -14.10 4.55 -9.34
CA ILE A 132 -14.02 5.71 -8.46
C ILE A 132 -14.49 5.32 -7.05
N TYR A 133 -13.80 5.83 -6.04
CA TYR A 133 -14.13 5.60 -4.64
C TYR A 133 -14.55 6.91 -3.97
N VAL A 134 -15.75 6.97 -3.40
CA VAL A 134 -16.23 8.13 -2.66
C VAL A 134 -15.85 7.96 -1.20
N GLY A 135 -14.86 8.73 -0.74
CA GLY A 135 -14.45 8.74 0.65
C GLY A 135 -15.13 9.83 1.46
N LYS A 136 -14.69 9.99 2.71
CA LYS A 136 -15.23 11.00 3.63
C LYS A 136 -14.84 12.43 3.26
N HIS A 137 -13.63 12.61 2.74
CA HIS A 137 -13.06 13.91 2.41
C HIS A 137 -13.28 14.26 0.95
N GLU A 138 -12.98 13.31 0.05
CA GLU A 138 -13.02 13.54 -1.39
C GLU A 138 -13.48 12.31 -2.16
N THR A 139 -13.75 12.52 -3.44
CA THR A 139 -13.94 11.44 -4.42
C THR A 139 -12.60 11.12 -5.07
N TYR A 140 -12.17 9.87 -4.98
CA TYR A 140 -10.85 9.41 -5.44
C TYR A 140 -10.96 8.68 -6.78
N ASN A 141 -10.08 9.05 -7.71
CA ASN A 141 -10.00 8.43 -9.01
C ASN A 141 -9.64 6.93 -8.89
N SER A 142 -9.91 6.17 -9.94
CA SER A 142 -9.70 4.70 -9.98
C SER A 142 -8.25 4.30 -10.24
N GLY A 143 -7.45 5.13 -10.93
CA GLY A 143 -6.03 4.86 -11.20
C GLY A 143 -5.13 4.87 -9.96
N GLY A 144 -3.82 4.75 -10.14
CA GLY A 144 -2.84 4.95 -9.08
C GLY A 144 -1.73 3.91 -9.05
N TYR A 145 -1.03 3.88 -7.94
CA TYR A 145 0.11 3.01 -7.68
C TYR A 145 -0.35 1.81 -6.86
N ALA A 146 -0.23 0.60 -7.39
CA ALA A 146 -0.80 -0.59 -6.74
C ALA A 146 0.25 -1.63 -6.39
N TYR A 147 0.20 -2.12 -5.15
CA TYR A 147 0.95 -3.28 -4.70
C TYR A 147 0.00 -4.45 -4.44
N GLU A 148 0.28 -5.59 -5.04
CA GLU A 148 -0.51 -6.80 -4.92
C GLU A 148 0.16 -7.77 -3.95
N PHE A 149 -0.56 -8.21 -2.91
CA PHE A 149 -0.06 -9.14 -1.91
C PHE A 149 -0.08 -10.59 -2.43
N ARG A 150 0.71 -10.86 -3.47
CA ARG A 150 0.89 -12.17 -4.10
C ARG A 150 2.06 -12.93 -3.50
N GLY A 151 1.99 -14.25 -3.55
CA GLY A 151 3.09 -15.12 -3.12
C GLY A 151 3.02 -15.54 -1.65
N ARG A 152 4.16 -16.02 -1.14
CA ARG A 152 4.29 -16.60 0.21
C ARG A 152 4.41 -15.51 1.26
N LEU A 153 4.09 -15.86 2.50
CA LEU A 153 4.19 -14.93 3.63
C LEU A 153 5.59 -14.31 3.75
N SER A 154 6.64 -15.12 3.58
CA SER A 154 8.05 -14.67 3.60
C SER A 154 8.33 -13.56 2.58
N ASP A 155 7.79 -13.71 1.37
CA ASP A 155 8.02 -12.78 0.26
C ASP A 155 7.29 -11.46 0.54
N LEU A 156 6.07 -11.53 1.11
CA LEU A 156 5.31 -10.36 1.50
C LEU A 156 6.03 -9.57 2.61
N GLN A 157 6.57 -10.27 3.61
CA GLN A 157 7.32 -9.65 4.69
C GLN A 157 8.59 -8.96 4.21
N SER A 158 9.35 -9.56 3.28
CA SER A 158 10.54 -8.91 2.72
C SER A 158 10.18 -7.71 1.85
N ASN A 159 9.18 -7.85 0.99
CA ASN A 159 8.82 -6.84 0.00
C ASN A 159 8.27 -5.55 0.64
N LEU A 160 7.54 -5.64 1.76
CA LEU A 160 6.95 -4.47 2.40
C LEU A 160 7.99 -3.42 2.81
N SER A 161 9.16 -3.86 3.25
CA SER A 161 10.27 -2.98 3.63
C SER A 161 10.84 -2.16 2.46
N GLU A 162 10.55 -2.55 1.22
CA GLU A 162 10.98 -1.82 0.02
C GLU A 162 9.96 -0.77 -0.45
N LEU A 163 8.80 -0.68 0.20
CA LEU A 163 7.71 0.21 -0.22
C LEU A 163 7.71 1.59 0.46
N TYR A 164 8.49 1.80 1.52
CA TYR A 164 8.50 3.04 2.31
C TYR A 164 9.89 3.54 2.70
#